data_AF-A0A925Z3K9-F1
#
_entry.id   AF-A0A925Z3K9-F1
#
_cell.length_a   1.000
_cell.length_b   1.000
_cell.length_c   1.000
_cell.angle_alpha   90.00
_cell.angle_beta   90.00
_cell.angle_gamma   90.00
#
_symmetry.space_group_name_H-M   'P 1'
#
loop_
_entity.id
_entity.type
_entity.pdbx_description
1 polymer ?
#
loop_
_entity_poly.entity_id
_entity_poly.type
_entity_poly.pdbx_seq_one_letter_code
_entity_poly.pdbx_strand_id
1 'polypeptide(L)' 'MYDWLIVGAGFAGSILAERLAEERGERVLVIDRR' A
#
# COMPACT_ATOMS: atom_id res chain seq x y z
N MET A 1 3.50 -2.81 13.29
CA MET A 1 3.76 -1.38 13.02
C MET A 1 3.95 -1.25 11.52
N TYR A 2 3.33 -0.24 10.89
CA TYR A 2 3.38 0.01 9.45
C TYR A 2 3.92 1.41 9.22
N ASP A 3 4.61 1.59 8.11
CA ASP A 3 5.23 2.85 7.71
C ASP A 3 4.24 3.68 6.87
N TRP A 4 3.33 2.99 6.14
CA TRP A 4 2.29 3.61 5.34
C TRP A 4 0.92 2.98 5.53
N LEU A 5 -0.13 3.80 5.39
CA LEU A 5 -1.52 3.39 5.28
C LEU A 5 -2.08 3.86 3.94
N ILE A 6 -2.54 2.93 3.12
CA ILE A 6 -3.22 3.19 1.85
C ILE A 6 -4.68 2.78 1.99
N VAL A 7 -5.60 3.71 1.71
CA VAL A 7 -7.05 3.45 1.72
C VAL A 7 -7.56 3.40 0.29
N GLY A 8 -8.06 2.24 -0.11
CA GLY A 8 -8.48 1.93 -1.49
C GLY A 8 -7.48 1.01 -2.20
N ALA A 9 -7.85 -0.26 -2.40
CA ALA A 9 -7.09 -1.26 -3.15
C ALA A 9 -7.47 -1.29 -4.64
N GLY A 10 -7.90 -0.14 -5.18
CA GLY A 10 -8.02 0.05 -6.63
C GLY A 10 -6.66 0.05 -7.32
N PHE A 11 -6.65 0.33 -8.63
CA PHE A 11 -5.43 0.28 -9.45
C PHE A 11 -4.29 1.16 -8.90
N ALA A 12 -4.57 2.44 -8.63
CA ALA A 12 -3.55 3.37 -8.16
C ALA A 12 -3.00 2.99 -6.77
N GLY A 13 -3.89 2.62 -5.83
CA GLY A 13 -3.49 2.23 -4.48
C GLY A 13 -2.65 0.95 -4.46
N SER A 14 -2.98 -0.01 -5.33
CA SER A 14 -2.24 -1.26 -5.46
C SER A 14 -0.83 -1.06 -6.02
N ILE A 15 -0.69 -0.24 -7.06
CA ILE A 15 0.62 0.07 -7.65
C ILE A 15 1.49 0.86 -6.67
N LEU A 16 0.92 1.82 -5.94
CA LEU A 16 1.67 2.57 -4.94
C LEU A 16 2.12 1.65 -3.79
N ALA A 17 1.24 0.75 -3.32
CA ALA A 17 1.58 -0.20 -2.26
C ALA A 17 2.72 -1.13 -2.67
N GLU A 18 2.67 -1.65 -3.91
CA GLU A 18 3.71 -2.53 -4.47
C GLU A 18 5.06 -1.81 -4.52
N ARG A 19 5.13 -0.60 -5.07
CA ARG A 19 6.39 0.16 -5.11
C ARG A 19 6.96 0.49 -3.74
N LEU A 20 6.12 0.90 -2.79
CA LEU A 20 6.58 1.18 -1.43
C LEU A 20 7.12 -0.09 -0.74
N ALA A 21 6.53 -1.25 -1.01
CA ALA A 21 6.98 -2.51 -0.44
C ALA A 21 8.24 -3.06 -1.12
N GLU A 22 8.28 -3.11 -2.44
CA GLU A 22 9.36 -3.76 -3.21
C GLU A 22 10.57 -2.84 -3.42
N GLU A 23 10.34 -1.57 -3.80
CA GLU A 23 11.45 -0.65 -4.12
C GLU A 23 12.05 -0.02 -2.85
N ARG A 24 11.24 0.15 -1.79
CA ARG A 24 11.67 0.82 -0.54
C ARG A 24 11.75 -0.11 0.67
N GLY A 25 11.22 -1.33 0.58
CA GLY A 25 11.21 -2.28 1.70
C GLY A 25 10.33 -1.85 2.87
N GLU A 26 9.38 -0.93 2.65
CA GLU A 26 8.56 -0.34 3.70
C GLU A 26 7.30 -1.19 3.95
N ARG A 27 6.84 -1.26 5.20
CA ARG A 27 5.66 -2.04 5.55
C ARG A 27 4.42 -1.21 5.28
N VAL A 28 3.63 -1.62 4.29
CA VAL A 28 2.40 -0.94 3.87
C VAL A 28 1.17 -1.69 4.38
N LEU A 29 0.26 -0.96 5.02
CA LEU A 29 -1.09 -1.45 5.34
C LEU A 29 -2.06 -0.93 4.27
N VAL A 30 -2.69 -1.82 3.53
CA VAL A 30 -3.75 -1.45 2.58
C VAL A 30 -5.10 -1.82 3.18
N ILE A 31 -6.02 -0.86 3.23
CA ILE A 31 -7.40 -1.06 3.66
C ILE A 31 -8.30 -0.72 2.49
N ASP A 32 -9.12 -1.67 2.06
CA ASP A 32 -10.15 -1.44 1.05
C ASP A 32 -11.52 -1.71 1.64
N ARG A 33 -12.52 -0.94 1.19
CA ARG A 33 -13.90 -1.16 1.57
C ARG A 33 -14.63 -1.68 0.34
N ARG A 34 -14.92 -2.97 0.33
CA ARG A 34 -16.11 -3.46 -0.39
C ARG A 34 -17.35 -3.14 0.42
#